data_AF-A0A8J3VAV3-F1
#
_entry.id   AF-A0A8J3VAV3-F1
#
_cell.length_a   1.000
_cell.length_b   1.000
_cell.length_c   1.000
_cell.angle_alpha   90.00
_cell.angle_beta   90.00
_cell.angle_gamma   90.00
#
_symmetry.space_group_name_H-M   'P 1'
#
loop_
_entity.id
_entity.type
_entity.pdbx_description
1 polymer ?
#
loop_
_entity_poly.entity_id
_entity_poly.type
_entity_poly.pdbx_seq_one_letter_code
_entity_poly.pdbx_strand_id
1 'polypeptide(L)'
;MSADDRIERARTLYEQAVFGGDSSVLTNAERGLDAVEADVALARGRILHARFLNERVGVGSSPVEDPAELPLFERAIELYRALGDARGEAEALFWIGCLHQVIRRDNETAVPELEQSCRLAA
;
A
#
# COMPACT_ATOMS: atom_id res chain seq x y z
N MET A 1 13.60 1.50 10.15
CA MET A 1 12.72 2.30 11.01
C MET A 1 11.35 1.66 10.98
N SER A 2 10.73 1.43 12.12
CA SER A 2 9.38 0.85 12.23
C SER A 2 8.29 1.89 11.89
N ALA A 3 7.02 1.47 11.84
CA ALA A 3 5.90 2.41 11.73
C ALA A 3 5.79 3.27 12.99
N ASP A 4 5.92 2.66 14.18
CA ASP A 4 5.91 3.37 15.46
C ASP A 4 7.04 4.41 15.53
N ASP A 5 8.24 4.07 15.07
CA ASP A 5 9.37 5.01 15.00
C ASP A 5 9.06 6.21 14.10
N ARG A 6 8.33 6.01 12.99
CA ARG A 6 7.95 7.09 12.06
C ARG A 6 6.90 8.01 12.67
N ILE A 7 5.91 7.44 13.37
CA ILE A 7 4.87 8.20 14.07
C ILE A 7 5.50 9.03 15.20
N GLU A 8 6.39 8.41 15.99
CA GLU A 8 7.11 9.08 17.06
C GLU A 8 8.02 10.19 16.53
N ARG A 9 8.73 9.94 15.43
CA ARG A 9 9.54 10.96 14.76
C ARG A 9 8.69 12.12 14.26
N ALA A 10 7.51 11.85 13.68
CA ALA A 10 6.61 12.91 13.23
C ALA A 10 6.16 13.80 14.39
N ARG A 11 5.88 13.22 15.56
CA ARG A 11 5.59 13.97 16.80
C ARG A 11 6.77 14.85 17.22
N THR A 12 7.99 14.32 17.23
CA THR A 12 9.18 15.12 17.56
C THR A 12 9.39 16.28 16.57
N LEU A 13 9.22 16.04 15.27
CA LEU A 13 9.38 17.08 14.25
C LEU A 13 8.28 18.15 14.35
N TYR A 14 7.05 17.75 14.68
CA TYR A 14 5.97 18.68 15.02
C TYR A 14 6.34 19.57 16.22
N GLU A 15 6.84 18.99 17.31
CA GLU A 15 7.25 19.75 18.50
C GLU A 15 8.41 20.72 18.17
N GLN A 16 9.38 20.30 17.37
CA GLN A 16 10.47 21.16 16.89
C GLN A 16 9.95 22.33 16.06
N ALA A 17 8.99 22.10 15.17
CA ALA A 17 8.40 23.18 14.37
C ALA A 17 7.62 24.17 15.24
N VAL A 18 6.79 23.69 16.16
CA VAL A 18 5.94 24.54 17.02
C VAL A 18 6.76 25.32 18.04
N PHE A 19 7.73 24.68 18.69
CA PHE A 19 8.47 25.30 19.80
C PHE A 19 9.85 25.84 19.39
N GLY A 20 10.46 25.28 18.35
CA GLY A 20 11.76 25.70 17.82
C GLY A 20 11.70 26.64 16.61
N GLY A 21 10.52 26.78 15.97
CA GLY A 21 10.27 27.74 14.88
C GLY A 21 10.78 27.33 13.50
N ASP A 22 11.32 26.12 13.34
CA ASP A 22 11.73 25.59 12.03
C ASP A 22 10.60 24.76 11.42
N SER A 23 9.82 25.34 10.52
CA SER A 23 8.74 24.63 9.81
C SER A 23 9.24 23.72 8.69
N SER A 24 10.51 23.83 8.27
CA SER A 24 11.06 23.02 7.17
C SER A 24 11.14 21.53 7.50
N VAL A 25 11.15 21.19 8.79
CA VAL A 25 11.17 19.80 9.27
C VAL A 25 9.84 19.07 9.06
N LEU A 26 8.73 19.82 8.87
CA LEU A 26 7.39 19.23 8.73
C LEU A 26 7.26 18.39 7.46
N THR A 27 7.93 18.76 6.36
CA THR A 27 7.95 17.94 5.14
C THR A 27 8.54 16.56 5.40
N ASN A 28 9.51 16.43 6.31
CA ASN A 28 10.04 15.11 6.69
C ASN A 28 9.08 14.32 7.59
N ALA A 29 8.26 15.02 8.40
CA ALA A 29 7.21 14.39 9.19
C ALA A 29 6.11 13.84 8.28
N GLU A 30 5.64 14.65 7.33
CA GLU A 30 4.64 14.28 6.32
C GLU A 30 5.11 13.07 5.52
N ARG A 31 6.31 13.11 4.92
CA ARG A 31 6.87 11.96 4.19
C ARG A 31 7.00 10.70 5.07
N GLY A 32 7.30 10.87 6.36
CA GLY A 32 7.34 9.77 7.31
C GLY A 32 5.96 9.13 7.51
N LEU A 33 4.91 9.94 7.63
CA LEU A 33 3.54 9.47 7.78
C LEU A 33 2.96 8.89 6.50
N ASP A 34 3.29 9.46 5.33
CA ASP A 34 2.95 8.90 4.01
C ASP A 34 3.47 7.46 3.87
N ALA A 35 4.69 7.19 4.36
CA ALA A 35 5.25 5.84 4.34
C ALA A 35 4.46 4.87 5.24
N VAL A 36 4.03 5.34 6.42
CA VAL A 36 3.17 4.54 7.31
C VAL A 36 1.81 4.28 6.65
N GLU A 37 1.22 5.28 6.02
CA GLU A 37 -0.06 5.14 5.34
C GLU A 37 0.04 4.15 4.16
N ALA A 38 1.12 4.20 3.38
CA ALA A 38 1.37 3.27 2.29
C ALA A 38 1.44 1.82 2.79
N ASP A 39 2.22 1.58 3.84
CA ASP A 39 2.37 0.26 4.46
C ASP A 39 1.03 -0.25 5.02
N VAL A 40 0.23 0.63 5.64
CA VAL A 40 -1.09 0.29 6.18
C VAL A 40 -2.08 -0.02 5.06
N ALA A 41 -2.09 0.75 3.98
CA ALA A 41 -2.96 0.52 2.84
C ALA A 41 -2.65 -0.84 2.19
N LEU A 42 -1.37 -1.11 1.93
CA LEU A 42 -0.89 -2.40 1.42
C LEU A 42 -1.28 -3.57 2.33
N ALA A 43 -1.08 -3.43 3.64
CA ALA A 43 -1.43 -4.47 4.61
C ALA A 43 -2.95 -4.73 4.66
N ARG A 44 -3.77 -3.68 4.63
CA ARG A 44 -5.23 -3.81 4.60
C ARG A 44 -5.70 -4.50 3.32
N GLY A 45 -5.15 -4.15 2.16
CA GLY A 45 -5.48 -4.81 0.89
C GLY A 45 -5.20 -6.31 0.94
N ARG A 46 -4.05 -6.72 1.49
CA ARG A 46 -3.72 -8.16 1.69
C ARG A 46 -4.70 -8.89 2.59
N ILE A 47 -5.16 -8.23 3.65
CA ILE A 47 -6.16 -8.82 4.54
C ILE A 47 -7.47 -9.07 3.78
N LEU A 48 -7.91 -8.13 2.94
CA LEU A 48 -9.11 -8.31 2.11
C LEU A 48 -8.92 -9.44 1.10
N HIS A 49 -7.78 -9.46 0.41
CA HIS A 49 -7.44 -10.54 -0.52
C HIS A 49 -7.47 -11.93 0.16
N ALA A 50 -6.86 -12.03 1.34
CA ALA A 50 -6.83 -13.27 2.11
C ALA A 50 -8.23 -13.71 2.56
N ARG A 51 -9.12 -12.77 2.90
CA ARG A 51 -10.52 -13.07 3.21
C ARG A 51 -11.23 -13.67 2.00
N PHE A 52 -11.10 -13.06 0.82
CA PHE A 52 -11.67 -13.59 -0.42
C PHE A 52 -11.20 -15.03 -0.67
N LEU A 53 -9.89 -15.29 -0.54
CA LEU A 53 -9.32 -16.62 -0.73
C LEU A 53 -9.89 -17.66 0.25
N ASN A 54 -10.04 -17.29 1.52
CA ASN A 54 -10.62 -18.17 2.53
C ASN A 54 -12.09 -18.47 2.26
N GLU A 55 -12.88 -17.46 1.89
CA GLU A 55 -14.28 -17.64 1.54
C GLU A 55 -14.45 -18.55 0.32
N ARG A 56 -13.57 -18.44 -0.67
CA ARG A 56 -13.60 -19.25 -1.91
C ARG A 56 -13.52 -20.76 -1.69
N VAL A 57 -12.90 -21.23 -0.61
CA VAL A 57 -12.71 -22.66 -0.33
C VAL A 57 -13.93 -23.29 0.37
N GLY A 58 -14.90 -22.48 0.83
CA GLY A 58 -16.11 -22.96 1.49
C GLY A 58 -17.08 -23.72 0.56
N VAL A 59 -17.68 -24.80 1.04
CA VAL A 59 -18.69 -25.55 0.26
C VAL A 59 -19.94 -24.69 0.08
N GLY A 60 -20.31 -24.44 -1.18
CA GLY A 60 -21.46 -23.59 -1.53
C GLY A 60 -21.22 -22.09 -1.36
N SER A 61 -19.97 -21.66 -1.17
CA SER A 61 -19.63 -20.24 -1.09
C SER A 61 -19.61 -19.58 -2.47
N SER A 62 -19.92 -18.29 -2.49
CA SER A 62 -19.75 -17.39 -3.63
C SER A 62 -19.02 -16.16 -3.10
N PRO A 63 -17.68 -16.20 -3.01
CA PRO A 63 -16.92 -15.09 -2.44
C PRO A 63 -17.13 -13.83 -3.28
N VAL A 64 -17.26 -12.69 -2.59
CA VAL A 64 -17.50 -11.40 -3.23
C VAL A 64 -16.25 -10.56 -3.07
N GLU A 65 -15.83 -9.89 -4.15
CA GLU A 65 -14.77 -8.89 -4.09
C GLU A 65 -15.16 -7.77 -3.11
N ASP A 66 -14.28 -7.45 -2.17
CA ASP A 66 -14.47 -6.26 -1.33
C ASP A 66 -14.11 -5.02 -2.18
N PRO A 67 -15.04 -4.06 -2.38
CA PRO A 67 -14.80 -2.90 -3.23
C PRO A 67 -13.66 -1.99 -2.72
N ALA A 68 -13.21 -2.17 -1.47
CA ALA A 68 -12.07 -1.43 -0.92
C ALA A 68 -10.70 -2.04 -1.29
N GLU A 69 -10.62 -3.28 -1.79
CA GLU A 69 -9.34 -3.97 -2.01
C GLU A 69 -8.47 -3.27 -3.06
N LEU A 70 -9.02 -3.01 -4.25
CA LEU A 70 -8.29 -2.31 -5.31
C LEU A 70 -7.86 -0.88 -4.90
N PRO A 71 -8.77 -0.02 -4.37
CA PRO A 71 -8.39 1.33 -3.91
C PRO A 71 -7.27 1.36 -2.87
N LEU A 72 -7.15 0.33 -2.01
CA LEU A 72 -6.07 0.26 -1.03
C LEU A 72 -4.71 0.05 -1.69
N PHE A 73 -4.61 -0.80 -2.71
CA PHE A 73 -3.36 -0.99 -3.44
C PHE A 73 -3.03 0.21 -4.32
N GLU A 74 -4.03 0.85 -4.95
CA GLU A 74 -3.86 2.10 -5.69
C GLU A 74 -3.31 3.22 -4.79
N ARG A 75 -3.87 3.36 -3.58
CA ARG A 75 -3.39 4.32 -2.58
C ARG A 75 -1.95 4.05 -2.16
N ALA A 76 -1.57 2.79 -1.97
CA ALA A 76 -0.20 2.41 -1.66
C ALA A 76 0.76 2.81 -2.79
N ILE A 77 0.39 2.56 -4.06
CA ILE A 77 1.17 2.97 -5.25
C ILE A 77 1.38 4.48 -5.27
N GLU A 78 0.33 5.28 -5.08
CA GLU A 78 0.42 6.74 -5.08
C GLU A 78 1.44 7.25 -4.04
N LEU A 79 1.35 6.71 -2.82
CA LEU A 79 2.23 7.11 -1.72
C LEU A 79 3.68 6.64 -1.95
N TYR A 80 3.88 5.38 -2.35
CA TYR A 80 5.22 4.87 -2.66
C TYR A 80 5.88 5.65 -3.80
N ARG A 81 5.11 6.05 -4.84
CA ARG A 81 5.61 6.93 -5.92
C ARG A 81 6.03 8.29 -5.40
N ALA A 82 5.22 8.94 -4.56
CA ALA A 82 5.55 10.24 -3.96
C ALA A 82 6.79 10.17 -3.05
N LEU A 83 7.03 9.00 -2.45
CA LEU A 83 8.21 8.73 -1.63
C LEU A 83 9.45 8.36 -2.43
N GLY A 84 9.30 7.92 -3.69
CA GLY A 84 10.36 7.35 -4.51
C GLY A 84 10.72 5.91 -4.14
N ASP A 85 9.79 5.19 -3.49
CA ASP A 85 9.97 3.81 -3.06
C ASP A 85 9.51 2.84 -4.16
N ALA A 86 10.42 2.55 -5.11
CA ALA A 86 10.15 1.64 -6.22
C ALA A 86 9.79 0.22 -5.75
N ARG A 87 10.34 -0.22 -4.61
CA ARG A 87 10.07 -1.56 -4.08
C ARG A 87 8.64 -1.65 -3.53
N GLY A 88 8.22 -0.66 -2.75
CA GLY A 88 6.84 -0.58 -2.25
C GLY A 88 5.84 -0.47 -3.41
N GLU A 89 6.15 0.35 -4.42
CA GLU A 89 5.33 0.45 -5.63
C GLU A 89 5.22 -0.90 -6.34
N ALA A 90 6.34 -1.59 -6.56
CA ALA A 90 6.37 -2.91 -7.17
C ALA A 90 5.49 -3.91 -6.42
N GLU A 91 5.56 -3.90 -5.09
CA GLU A 91 4.80 -4.83 -4.26
C GLU A 91 3.29 -4.54 -4.31
N ALA A 92 2.89 -3.28 -4.33
CA ALA A 92 1.47 -2.92 -4.48
C ALA A 92 0.93 -3.29 -5.88
N LEU A 93 1.71 -3.06 -6.95
CA LEU A 93 1.37 -3.49 -8.32
C LEU A 93 1.22 -5.02 -8.42
N PHE A 94 2.10 -5.77 -7.74
CA PHE A 94 1.99 -7.22 -7.68
C PHE A 94 0.61 -7.67 -7.14
N TRP A 95 0.14 -7.00 -6.08
CA TRP A 95 -1.15 -7.32 -5.49
C TRP A 95 -2.34 -6.90 -6.35
N ILE A 96 -2.26 -5.80 -7.10
CA ILE A 96 -3.26 -5.45 -8.12
C ILE A 96 -3.32 -6.55 -9.20
N GLY A 97 -2.16 -7.01 -9.68
CA GLY A 97 -2.09 -8.13 -10.62
C GLY A 97 -2.75 -9.40 -10.06
N CYS A 98 -2.46 -9.75 -8.80
CA CYS A 98 -3.12 -10.86 -8.11
C CYS A 98 -4.64 -10.68 -8.01
N LEU A 99 -5.14 -9.49 -7.67
CA LEU A 99 -6.57 -9.20 -7.62
C LEU A 99 -7.23 -9.45 -8.98
N HIS A 100 -6.68 -8.88 -10.05
CA HIS A 100 -7.23 -9.07 -11.40
C HIS A 100 -7.20 -10.54 -11.84
N GLN A 101 -6.08 -11.22 -11.62
CA GLN A 101 -5.92 -12.62 -12.01
C GLN A 101 -6.84 -13.56 -11.20
N VAL A 102 -6.87 -13.40 -9.88
CA VAL A 102 -7.44 -14.39 -8.96
C VAL A 102 -8.91 -14.14 -8.66
N ILE A 103 -9.30 -12.88 -8.48
CA ILE A 103 -10.67 -12.47 -8.13
C ILE A 103 -11.48 -12.25 -9.41
N ARG A 104 -10.98 -11.38 -10.30
CA ARG A 104 -11.71 -10.97 -11.51
C ARG A 104 -11.52 -11.90 -12.70
N ARG A 105 -10.54 -12.81 -12.64
CA ARG A 105 -10.15 -13.74 -13.73
C ARG A 105 -9.79 -13.00 -15.03
N ASP A 106 -9.18 -11.84 -14.88
CA ASP A 106 -8.80 -10.93 -15.94
C ASP A 106 -7.27 -10.89 -16.09
N ASN A 107 -6.76 -11.77 -16.95
CA ASN A 107 -5.33 -11.83 -17.25
C ASN A 107 -4.87 -10.68 -18.16
N GLU A 108 -5.79 -10.07 -18.92
CA GLU A 108 -5.46 -8.96 -19.83
C GLU A 108 -5.01 -7.74 -19.04
N THR A 109 -5.67 -7.46 -17.91
CA THR A 109 -5.23 -6.41 -16.99
C THR A 109 -4.13 -6.88 -16.04
N ALA A 110 -4.16 -8.14 -15.57
CA ALA A 110 -3.18 -8.60 -14.58
C ALA A 110 -1.73 -8.65 -15.10
N VAL A 111 -1.52 -9.10 -16.34
CA VAL A 111 -0.16 -9.32 -16.87
C VAL A 111 0.66 -8.01 -16.94
N PRO A 112 0.15 -6.90 -17.51
CA PRO A 112 0.87 -5.63 -17.52
C PRO A 112 1.28 -5.14 -16.12
N GLU A 113 0.41 -5.28 -15.13
CA GLU A 113 0.69 -4.87 -13.74
C GLU A 113 1.80 -5.72 -13.11
N LEU A 114 1.77 -7.04 -13.32
CA LEU A 114 2.80 -7.96 -12.85
C LEU A 114 4.15 -7.73 -13.54
N GLU A 115 4.15 -7.43 -14.85
CA GLU A 115 5.39 -7.08 -15.56
C GLU A 115 5.98 -5.76 -15.05
N GLN A 116 5.13 -4.75 -14.79
CA GLN A 116 5.59 -3.49 -14.22
C GLN A 116 6.14 -3.68 -12.81
N SER A 117 5.47 -4.48 -11.98
CA SER A 117 5.98 -4.89 -10.66
C SER A 117 7.37 -5.52 -10.77
N CYS A 118 7.55 -6.50 -11.67
CA CYS A 118 8.85 -7.14 -11.89
C CYS A 118 9.93 -6.15 -12.33
N ARG A 119 9.60 -5.18 -13.19
CA ARG A 119 10.56 -4.14 -13.63
C ARG A 119 11.00 -3.23 -12.49
N LEU A 120 10.11 -2.88 -11.57
CA LEU A 120 10.41 -1.99 -10.45
C LEU A 120 11.10 -2.71 -9.27
N ALA A 121 10.96 -4.02 -9.18
CA ALA A 121 11.63 -4.84 -8.16
C ALA A 121 13.10 -5.20 -8.48
N ALA A 122 13.57 -4.91 -9.69
CA ALA A 122 14.91 -5.22 -10.18
C ALA A 122 15.94 -4.15 -9.81
#